data_AF-A0A821PF28-F1
#
_entry.id   AF-A0A821PF28-F1
#
_cell.length_a   1.000
_cell.length_b   1.000
_cell.length_c   1.000
_cell.angle_alpha   90.00
_cell.angle_beta   90.00
_cell.angle_gamma   90.00
#
_symmetry.space_group_name_H-M   'P 1'
#
loop_
_entity.id
_entity.type
_entity.pdbx_description
1 polymer ?
#
loop_
_entity_poly.entity_id
_entity_poly.type
_entity_poly.pdbx_seq_one_letter_code
_entity_poly.pdbx_strand_id
1 'polypeptide(L)' 'MSHCYNEVIDDSDGCGAKFSVLVVSDKFLGKPLLARHKLVNSVLQEELKTIHAFSQKTLTVEQWKK' A
#
# COMPACT_ATOMS: atom_id res chain seq x y z
N MET A 1 -3.05 -8.85 -19.29
CA MET A 1 -3.46 -9.27 -17.93
C MET A 1 -2.45 -8.71 -16.94
N SER A 2 -2.74 -7.54 -16.32
CA SER A 2 -1.91 -7.01 -15.23
C SER A 2 -2.24 -7.78 -13.96
N HIS A 3 -1.29 -8.54 -13.45
CA HIS A 3 -1.39 -9.19 -12.14
C HIS A 3 -1.04 -8.15 -11.06
N CYS A 4 -2.04 -7.75 -10.28
CA CYS A 4 -1.87 -6.93 -9.09
C CYS A 4 -1.89 -7.88 -7.88
N TYR A 5 -0.80 -7.97 -7.12
CA TYR A 5 -0.76 -8.73 -5.87
C TYR A 5 -0.93 -7.73 -4.71
N ASN A 6 -2.01 -7.89 -3.95
CA ASN A 6 -2.32 -7.01 -2.82
C ASN A 6 -2.35 -7.87 -1.56
N GLU A 7 -1.46 -7.60 -0.61
CA GLU A 7 -1.44 -8.26 0.68
C GLU A 7 -1.72 -7.21 1.76
N VAL A 8 -2.86 -7.36 2.44
CA VAL A 8 -3.28 -6.46 3.51
C VAL A 8 -3.01 -7.21 4.82
N ILE A 9 -2.10 -6.67 5.63
CA ILE A 9 -1.74 -7.25 6.92
C ILE A 9 -2.32 -6.33 8.00
N ASP A 10 -3.25 -6.85 8.79
CA ASP A 10 -3.77 -6.15 9.97
C ASP A 10 -2.76 -6.33 11.12
N ASP A 11 -2.01 -5.27 11.42
CA ASP A 11 -1.01 -5.22 12.50
C ASP A 11 -1.58 -4.44 13.70
N SER A 12 -2.90 -4.47 13.87
CA SER A 12 -3.55 -3.75 14.96
C SER A 12 -3.40 -4.57 16.25
N ASP A 13 -2.38 -4.22 17.03
CA ASP A 13 -2.01 -4.77 18.36
C ASP A 13 -3.11 -4.55 19.43
N GLY A 14 -4.38 -4.82 19.10
CA GLY A 14 -5.56 -4.65 19.96
C GLY A 14 -6.18 -3.25 19.97
N CYS A 15 -5.64 -2.26 19.24
CA CYS A 15 -6.14 -0.87 19.26
C CYS A 15 -6.92 -0.45 18.00
N GLY A 16 -6.95 -1.28 16.93
CA GLY A 16 -7.72 -1.02 15.70
C GLY A 16 -7.33 0.25 14.91
N ALA A 17 -6.23 0.90 15.29
CA ALA A 17 -5.91 2.28 14.87
C ALA A 17 -4.69 2.37 13.92
N LYS A 18 -4.04 1.22 13.64
CA LYS A 18 -2.87 1.12 12.75
C LYS A 18 -3.08 0.08 11.67
N PHE A 19 -2.90 0.49 10.41
CA PHE A 19 -2.99 -0.40 9.25
C PHE A 19 -1.68 -0.38 8.47
N SER A 20 -1.20 -1.56 8.09
CA SER A 20 0.01 -1.74 7.30
C SER A 20 -0.30 -2.51 6.02
N VAL A 21 -0.20 -1.85 4.86
CA VAL A 21 -0.50 -2.49 3.57
C VAL A 21 0.74 -2.68 2.73
N LEU A 22 0.87 -3.86 2.13
CA LEU A 22 1.88 -4.17 1.14
C LEU A 22 1.21 -4.26 -0.23
N VAL A 23 1.55 -3.32 -1.11
CA VAL A 23 0.99 -3.27 -2.46
C VAL A 23 2.08 -3.60 -3.46
N VAL A 24 1.90 -4.70 -4.19
CA VAL A 24 2.82 -5.17 -5.23
C VAL A 24 2.16 -5.04 -6.59
N SER A 25 2.67 -4.11 -7.42
CA SER A 25 2.10 -3.89 -8.75
C SER A 25 3.15 -3.45 -9.77
N ASP A 26 2.97 -3.92 -11.00
CA ASP A 26 3.63 -3.46 -12.22
C ASP A 26 3.41 -1.96 -12.51
N LYS A 27 2.29 -1.39 -12.05
CA LYS A 27 1.97 0.04 -12.22
C LYS A 27 2.93 0.98 -11.49
N PHE A 28 3.69 0.46 -10.54
CA PHE A 28 4.71 1.21 -9.81
C PHE A 28 6.06 1.27 -10.54
N LEU A 29 6.22 0.49 -11.61
CA LEU A 29 7.43 0.49 -12.43
C LEU A 29 7.67 1.88 -13.04
N GLY A 30 8.89 2.39 -12.91
CA GLY A 30 9.25 3.72 -13.42
C GLY A 30 8.64 4.91 -12.65
N LYS A 31 7.79 4.69 -11.64
CA LYS A 31 7.26 5.77 -10.79
C LYS A 31 8.11 5.96 -9.52
N PRO A 32 8.40 7.20 -9.11
CA PRO A 32 9.08 7.46 -7.83
C PRO A 32 8.18 7.12 -6.65
N LEU A 33 8.77 6.80 -5.50
CA LEU A 33 8.07 6.38 -4.28
C LEU A 33 6.91 7.31 -3.91
N LEU A 34 7.14 8.63 -3.94
CA LEU A 34 6.11 9.63 -3.64
C LEU A 34 4.89 9.54 -4.56
N ALA A 35 5.09 9.27 -5.85
CA ALA A 35 4.00 9.13 -6.81
C ALA A 35 3.20 7.84 -6.57
N ARG A 36 3.87 6.75 -6.16
CA ARG A 36 3.21 5.51 -5.75
C ARG A 36 2.36 5.73 -4.51
N HIS A 37 2.91 6.44 -3.51
CA HIS A 37 2.20 6.77 -2.28
C HIS A 37 0.99 7.66 -2.53
N LYS A 38 1.12 8.68 -3.40
CA LYS A 38 -0.03 9.50 -3.81
C LYS A 38 -1.13 8.65 -4.45
N LEU A 39 -0.77 7.73 -5.34
CA LEU A 39 -1.72 6.82 -5.97
C LEU A 39 -2.52 6.00 -4.96
N VAL A 40 -1.83 5.35 -4.01
CA VAL A 40 -2.49 4.53 -3.00
C VAL A 40 -3.29 5.39 -2.01
N ASN A 41 -2.75 6.53 -1.58
CA ASN A 41 -3.47 7.47 -0.70
C ASN A 41 -4.72 8.05 -1.37
N SER A 42 -4.71 8.29 -2.69
CA SER A 42 -5.89 8.77 -3.41
C SER A 42 -6.99 7.71 -3.47
N VAL A 43 -6.63 6.43 -3.55
CA VAL A 43 -7.61 5.33 -3.52
C VAL A 43 -8.18 5.13 -2.12
N LEU A 44 -7.33 5.22 -1.10
CA LEU A 44 -7.70 4.99 0.30
C LEU A 44 -8.05 6.29 1.05
N GLN A 45 -8.27 7.41 0.35
CA GLN A 45 -8.41 8.72 0.98
C GLN A 45 -9.57 8.78 1.98
N GLU A 46 -10.65 8.05 1.71
CA GLU A 46 -11.83 8.00 2.59
C GLU A 46 -11.54 7.18 3.85
N GLU A 47 -10.91 6.01 3.70
CA GLU A 47 -10.48 5.14 4.80
C GLU A 47 -9.41 5.81 5.67
N LEU A 48 -8.49 6.57 5.06
CA LEU A 48 -7.44 7.30 5.79
C LEU A 48 -7.98 8.38 6.73
N LYS A 49 -9.24 8.83 6.57
CA LYS A 49 -9.85 9.80 7.50
C LYS A 49 -10.22 9.17 8.83
N THR A 50 -10.46 7.86 8.88
CA THR A 50 -10.85 7.13 10.08
C THR A 50 -9.66 6.42 10.73
N ILE A 51 -8.64 6.11 9.94
CA ILE A 51 -7.40 5.46 10.38
C ILE A 51 -6.45 6.46 11.04
N HIS A 52 -6.06 6.22 12.29
CA HIS A 52 -5.10 7.07 13.01
C HIS A 52 -3.68 7.00 12.45
N ALA A 53 -3.26 5.81 12.03
CA ALA A 53 -1.93 5.61 11.47
C ALA A 53 -1.95 4.57 10.35
N PHE A 54 -1.44 4.97 9.20
CA PHE A 54 -1.41 4.14 8.01
C PHE A 54 0.02 4.05 7.49
N SER A 55 0.49 2.82 7.35
CA SER A 55 1.77 2.48 6.74
C SER A 55 1.52 1.75 5.43
N GLN A 56 2.26 2.12 4.39
CA GLN A 56 2.16 1.45 3.10
C GLN A 56 3.54 1.16 2.54
N LYS A 57 3.66 -0.02 1.93
CA LYS A 57 4.88 -0.46 1.27
C LYS A 57 4.53 -0.78 -0.18
N THR A 58 5.00 0.06 -1.10
CA THR A 58 4.69 -0.04 -2.53
C THR A 58 5.89 -0.61 -3.29
N LEU A 59 5.79 -1.88 -3.68
CA LEU A 59 6.86 -2.61 -4.36
C LEU A 59 6.46 -2.95 -5.80
N THR A 60 7.43 -3.01 -6.69
CA THR A 60 7.21 -3.60 -8.01
C THR A 60 7.24 -5.13 -7.90
N VAL A 61 6.64 -5.82 -8.89
CA VAL A 61 6.69 -7.29 -8.96
C VAL A 61 8.14 -7.80 -8.94
N GLU A 62 9.07 -7.08 -9.59
CA GLU A 62 10.50 -7.40 -9.57
C GLU A 62 11.14 -7.19 -8.19
N GLN A 63 10.74 -6.17 -7.44
CA GLN A 63 11.23 -5.93 -6.08
C GLN A 63 10.70 -6.95 -5.07
N TRP A 64 9.50 -7.49 -5.30
CA TRP A 64 8.90 -8.51 -4.43
C TRP A 64 9.43 -9.93 -4.69
N LYS A 65 9.77 -10.24 -5.94
CA LYS A 65 10.33 -11.55 -6.34
C LYS A 65 11.81 -11.73 -5.95
N LYS A 66 12.42 -10.73 -5.33
CA LYS A 66 13.85 -10.70 -5.00
C LYS A 66 14.04 -10.87 -3.49
#